data_AF-A0A2M8BT88-F1
#
_entry.id   AF-A0A2M8BT88-F1
#
_cell.length_a   1.000
_cell.length_b   1.000
_cell.length_c   1.000
_cell.angle_alpha   90.00
_cell.angle_beta   90.00
_cell.angle_gamma   90.00
#
_symmetry.space_group_name_H-M   'P 1'
#
loop_
_entity.id
_entity.type
_entity.pdbx_description
1 polymer ?
#
loop_
_entity_poly.entity_id
_entity_poly.type
_entity_poly.pdbx_seq_one_letter_code
_entity_poly.pdbx_strand_id
1 'polypeptide(L)'
;MNQQLSFALRTGLIAAAAASLLVACGGGGGGGSGGEVGTSGPESQLASSRNSDKGNSQEENKKKADHNSSNSDSDSSSSNDGGSVGSTPDSTSPPVTGDSYKLLAWNDLGMHCVDGKDYSVFSILPPYNNLHAQLVSTSGGLVTSGVTLTYEAMADATGSINTSSMGKTNFWSWVKSLFGATLANDVGLKGNATTSITPRPMNFNAANKWFEAEGIPITPYDDNGVKNFYPMVKVVAKDAAGKVMATARTVLPVSDEMSCKSCHASSTLSTDAKPAAGWVQDADPEKDWKKNILRLHDEKKSTNPAFVSALNQLGYSAAGLAATAQAGKPVLCASCHSSNALPGTGIAGITPLTQALHTQHASVKDPVSQLTLDSSSNRTSCYLCHPGSETQCLRGPMGNALDASGKPAMNCQSCHGSMLAVGSNARTGWLNQPTCQSCHHDGKRELSGVTTVGTPKVWADQRFASNANAPAAGFDLYRFSTGHGGLQCESCHGATHAEYPSSHVNDNVLSQDLQGHAGTVNECTACHATMPSTVNGGPHGMHSTGNSWISDHEDAADGTSGAAPCAYCHGADYRGSALSEVKMSKTFNVENGTKTFAAGQKVGCYDCHNGPNGG
;
A
#
# COMPACT_ATOMS: atom_id res chain seq x y z
N MET A 1 19.49 -3.35 -14.67
CA MET A 1 19.15 -2.51 -15.84
C MET A 1 18.76 -1.09 -15.38
N ASN A 2 19.67 -0.32 -14.76
CA ASN A 2 19.30 0.94 -14.06
C ASN A 2 19.36 2.22 -14.92
N GLN A 3 19.46 2.14 -16.25
CA GLN A 3 19.64 3.33 -17.10
C GLN A 3 18.40 3.77 -17.90
N GLN A 4 17.41 2.90 -18.13
CA GLN A 4 16.30 3.24 -19.04
C GLN A 4 15.15 4.05 -18.41
N LEU A 5 14.89 3.96 -17.09
CA LEU A 5 13.95 4.90 -16.44
C LEU A 5 14.51 6.34 -16.37
N SER A 6 15.83 6.49 -16.22
CA SER A 6 16.50 7.79 -16.08
C SER A 6 16.48 8.66 -17.35
N PHE A 7 16.11 8.10 -18.50
CA PHE A 7 16.09 8.83 -19.77
C PHE A 7 14.78 9.60 -19.99
N ALA A 8 13.65 9.11 -19.49
CA ALA A 8 12.33 9.70 -19.70
C ALA A 8 12.13 11.05 -18.97
N LEU A 9 12.75 11.25 -17.81
CA LEU A 9 12.64 12.51 -17.05
C LEU A 9 13.61 13.61 -17.53
N ARG A 10 14.61 13.30 -18.36
CA ARG A 10 15.61 14.29 -18.82
C ARG A 10 15.22 15.07 -20.08
N THR A 11 14.29 14.56 -20.88
CA THR A 11 13.87 15.18 -22.15
C THR A 11 12.62 16.07 -22.03
N GLY A 12 11.88 15.99 -20.92
CA GLY A 12 10.61 16.72 -20.74
C GLY A 12 10.71 18.22 -20.41
N LEU A 13 11.91 18.80 -20.24
CA LEU A 13 12.08 20.14 -19.67
C LEU A 13 12.70 21.21 -20.61
N ILE A 14 13.13 20.86 -21.83
CA ILE A 14 13.75 21.83 -22.75
C ILE A 14 13.23 21.62 -24.18
N ALA A 15 12.17 22.35 -24.55
CA ALA A 15 11.60 22.37 -25.90
C ALA A 15 10.89 23.70 -26.22
N ALA A 16 11.60 24.83 -26.12
CA ALA A 16 11.10 26.13 -26.57
C ALA A 16 12.24 27.04 -27.09
N ALA A 17 12.00 27.64 -28.26
CA ALA A 17 12.80 28.65 -28.95
C ALA A 17 14.16 28.23 -29.59
N ALA A 18 14.55 29.04 -30.59
CA ALA A 18 15.75 28.99 -31.43
C ALA A 18 15.87 27.84 -32.45
N ALA A 19 16.34 28.17 -33.66
CA ALA A 19 16.49 27.27 -34.80
C ALA A 19 17.76 27.60 -35.61
N SER A 20 18.15 26.68 -36.50
CA SER A 20 19.06 26.88 -37.64
C SER A 20 20.54 27.18 -37.37
N LEU A 21 21.42 26.19 -37.59
CA LEU A 21 22.35 26.18 -38.73
C LEU A 21 22.93 24.76 -39.00
N LEU A 22 23.71 24.60 -40.09
CA LEU A 22 24.15 23.33 -40.67
C LEU A 22 25.67 23.04 -40.46
N VAL A 23 26.12 21.86 -40.96
CA VAL A 23 27.50 21.46 -41.36
C VAL A 23 28.40 20.89 -40.23
N ALA A 24 29.30 19.91 -40.42
CA ALA A 24 29.37 18.65 -41.23
C ALA A 24 30.66 17.87 -40.86
N CYS A 25 30.79 16.59 -41.27
CA CYS A 25 31.95 15.68 -41.07
C CYS A 25 32.24 15.31 -39.59
N GLY A 26 32.89 14.20 -39.19
CA GLY A 26 33.58 13.09 -39.89
C GLY A 26 35.00 12.87 -39.28
N GLY A 27 35.58 11.68 -39.06
CA GLY A 27 35.14 10.28 -39.20
C GLY A 27 36.32 9.29 -38.93
N GLY A 28 36.05 8.01 -38.63
CA GLY A 28 37.07 6.94 -38.39
C GLY A 28 37.75 6.96 -36.99
N GLY A 29 38.44 5.90 -36.53
CA GLY A 29 38.54 4.52 -37.03
C GLY A 29 39.71 3.70 -36.43
N GLY A 30 39.46 2.43 -36.02
CA GLY A 30 40.48 1.45 -35.56
C GLY A 30 40.99 1.60 -34.11
N GLY A 31 41.60 0.59 -33.47
CA GLY A 31 41.72 -0.84 -33.84
C GLY A 31 42.77 -1.65 -33.03
N GLY A 32 42.36 -2.80 -32.46
CA GLY A 32 43.22 -3.84 -31.85
C GLY A 32 43.86 -3.54 -30.47
N SER A 33 44.56 -4.46 -29.79
CA SER A 33 44.47 -5.95 -29.73
C SER A 33 45.56 -6.55 -28.82
N GLY A 34 45.21 -7.55 -27.98
CA GLY A 34 46.16 -8.41 -27.21
C GLY A 34 46.04 -8.32 -25.68
N GLY A 35 46.38 -9.34 -24.88
CA GLY A 35 46.70 -10.73 -25.26
C GLY A 35 47.53 -11.51 -24.22
N GLU A 36 46.88 -12.41 -23.45
CA GLU A 36 47.50 -13.46 -22.59
C GLU A 36 48.39 -12.92 -21.43
N VAL A 37 48.86 -13.60 -20.37
CA VAL A 37 48.90 -14.98 -19.78
C VAL A 37 48.76 -14.77 -18.24
N GLY A 38 48.35 -15.66 -17.32
CA GLY A 38 47.94 -17.08 -17.26
C GLY A 38 48.34 -17.70 -15.89
N THR A 39 48.01 -18.98 -15.60
CA THR A 39 48.34 -19.76 -14.35
C THR A 39 47.72 -19.26 -13.03
N SER A 40 47.51 -20.05 -11.95
CA SER A 40 47.31 -21.51 -11.75
C SER A 40 46.68 -21.77 -10.35
N GLY A 41 46.15 -22.97 -10.08
CA GLY A 41 45.66 -23.40 -8.75
C GLY A 41 46.79 -23.63 -7.71
N PRO A 42 46.46 -24.11 -6.48
CA PRO A 42 46.02 -25.51 -6.32
C PRO A 42 44.93 -25.78 -5.26
N GLU A 43 44.51 -27.04 -5.16
CA GLU A 43 43.61 -27.60 -4.12
C GLU A 43 44.38 -28.14 -2.90
N SER A 44 43.70 -28.27 -1.75
CA SER A 44 43.69 -29.45 -0.85
C SER A 44 42.99 -29.12 0.48
N GLN A 45 42.45 -30.03 1.29
CA GLN A 45 41.73 -31.32 1.16
C GLN A 45 41.67 -31.95 2.57
N LEU A 46 40.77 -32.95 2.74
CA LEU A 46 40.63 -33.95 3.83
C LEU A 46 39.44 -33.70 4.79
N ALA A 47 38.32 -34.45 4.73
CA ALA A 47 38.06 -35.90 4.87
C ALA A 47 37.62 -36.28 6.32
N SER A 48 36.89 -37.37 6.61
CA SER A 48 36.57 -38.60 5.85
C SER A 48 35.22 -39.22 6.28
N SER A 49 34.45 -39.86 5.38
CA SER A 49 34.23 -41.34 5.21
C SER A 49 33.49 -42.07 6.38
N ARG A 50 32.37 -42.81 6.18
CA ARG A 50 32.19 -44.21 5.68
C ARG A 50 30.70 -44.63 5.87
N ASN A 51 30.11 -45.71 5.34
CA ASN A 51 30.36 -46.61 4.18
C ASN A 51 29.04 -47.40 3.86
N SER A 52 28.95 -48.06 2.71
CA SER A 52 27.79 -48.86 2.23
C SER A 52 27.62 -50.25 2.89
N ASP A 53 26.43 -50.88 2.76
CA ASP A 53 26.29 -52.17 2.03
C ASP A 53 24.83 -52.57 1.64
N LYS A 54 24.64 -53.71 0.94
CA LYS A 54 23.36 -54.24 0.39
C LYS A 54 22.90 -55.59 0.98
N GLY A 55 21.61 -55.96 0.81
CA GLY A 55 21.08 -57.34 0.99
C GLY A 55 19.65 -57.52 0.43
N ASN A 56 19.29 -58.73 -0.08
CA ASN A 56 17.97 -59.03 -0.69
C ASN A 56 17.66 -60.56 -0.81
N SER A 57 16.47 -61.00 -0.37
CA SER A 57 15.78 -62.30 -0.59
C SER A 57 14.37 -62.24 0.09
N GLN A 58 13.20 -62.69 -0.42
CA GLN A 58 12.71 -64.01 -0.92
C GLN A 58 12.70 -65.14 0.13
N GLU A 59 11.69 -66.04 0.28
CA GLU A 59 10.27 -66.10 -0.22
C GLU A 59 9.28 -66.35 1.00
N GLU A 60 8.28 -67.25 1.14
CA GLU A 60 7.69 -68.34 0.32
C GLU A 60 6.16 -68.58 0.55
N ASN A 61 5.33 -68.46 -0.50
CA ASN A 61 4.02 -69.16 -0.71
C ASN A 61 2.84 -69.05 0.34
N LYS A 62 1.61 -69.62 0.18
CA LYS A 62 0.99 -70.56 -0.81
C LYS A 62 -0.57 -70.46 -0.90
N LYS A 63 -1.12 -70.58 -2.14
CA LYS A 63 -2.43 -71.19 -2.55
C LYS A 63 -3.79 -70.66 -2.01
N LYS A 64 -4.98 -71.00 -2.57
CA LYS A 64 -5.48 -71.30 -3.96
C LYS A 64 -6.95 -71.77 -3.88
N ALA A 65 -7.85 -71.22 -4.70
CA ALA A 65 -9.12 -71.86 -5.12
C ALA A 65 -9.61 -71.21 -6.43
N ASP A 66 -10.28 -71.98 -7.31
CA ASP A 66 -10.69 -71.57 -8.65
C ASP A 66 -12.14 -71.99 -8.94
N HIS A 67 -12.88 -71.24 -9.77
CA HIS A 67 -13.93 -71.67 -10.74
C HIS A 67 -14.81 -70.46 -11.17
N ASN A 68 -15.60 -70.49 -12.26
CA ASN A 68 -15.29 -70.70 -13.69
C ASN A 68 -16.52 -70.32 -14.57
N SER A 69 -16.31 -69.69 -15.74
CA SER A 69 -17.31 -69.45 -16.81
C SER A 69 -18.47 -68.49 -16.46
N SER A 70 -19.03 -67.66 -17.36
CA SER A 70 -19.20 -67.83 -18.81
C SER A 70 -19.32 -66.50 -19.61
N ASN A 71 -19.16 -66.59 -20.94
CA ASN A 71 -19.17 -65.47 -21.90
C ASN A 71 -20.48 -64.67 -22.01
N SER A 72 -20.36 -63.42 -22.47
CA SER A 72 -20.94 -63.02 -23.76
C SER A 72 -20.23 -61.77 -24.33
N ASP A 73 -19.83 -61.83 -25.59
CA ASP A 73 -18.98 -60.85 -26.28
C ASP A 73 -19.77 -59.74 -26.99
N SER A 74 -19.17 -58.55 -27.17
CA SER A 74 -19.47 -57.61 -28.27
C SER A 74 -18.34 -56.58 -28.46
N ASP A 75 -17.62 -56.66 -29.58
CA ASP A 75 -16.70 -55.61 -30.06
C ASP A 75 -17.47 -54.30 -30.39
N SER A 76 -16.86 -53.11 -30.44
CA SER A 76 -15.80 -52.81 -31.41
C SER A 76 -15.21 -51.39 -31.29
N SER A 77 -13.95 -51.28 -31.75
CA SER A 77 -13.22 -50.09 -32.24
C SER A 77 -13.59 -48.69 -31.70
N SER A 78 -12.76 -48.00 -30.91
CA SER A 78 -11.38 -47.53 -31.17
C SER A 78 -11.23 -46.52 -32.31
N SER A 79 -10.85 -45.27 -31.98
CA SER A 79 -9.77 -44.51 -32.62
C SER A 79 -9.46 -43.23 -31.82
N ASN A 80 -8.17 -42.99 -31.52
CA ASN A 80 -7.67 -41.66 -31.20
C ASN A 80 -7.32 -40.95 -32.51
N ASP A 81 -7.52 -39.64 -32.59
CA ASP A 81 -6.41 -38.72 -32.89
C ASP A 81 -6.67 -37.33 -32.29
N GLY A 82 -5.61 -36.52 -32.15
CA GLY A 82 -5.68 -35.16 -31.60
C GLY A 82 -5.84 -34.08 -32.69
N GLY A 83 -6.48 -32.96 -32.32
CA GLY A 83 -6.69 -31.84 -33.26
C GLY A 83 -6.95 -30.51 -32.56
N SER A 84 -5.91 -29.77 -32.20
CA SER A 84 -6.03 -28.40 -31.69
C SER A 84 -6.19 -27.40 -32.84
N VAL A 85 -7.38 -26.81 -32.97
CA VAL A 85 -7.62 -25.61 -33.80
C VAL A 85 -8.49 -24.64 -32.99
N GLY A 86 -8.10 -23.38 -32.92
CA GLY A 86 -8.76 -22.38 -32.07
C GLY A 86 -10.00 -21.76 -32.71
N SER A 87 -11.02 -21.49 -31.89
CA SER A 87 -12.21 -20.73 -32.29
C SER A 87 -12.00 -19.23 -32.06
N THR A 88 -12.06 -18.44 -33.13
CA THR A 88 -12.15 -16.97 -33.05
C THR A 88 -13.53 -16.54 -32.57
N PRO A 89 -13.66 -15.55 -31.67
CA PRO A 89 -14.95 -14.96 -31.32
C PRO A 89 -15.42 -14.05 -32.45
N ASP A 90 -16.28 -14.55 -33.33
CA ASP A 90 -16.96 -13.70 -34.32
C ASP A 90 -18.10 -12.90 -33.65
N SER A 91 -18.22 -11.64 -34.04
CA SER A 91 -19.09 -10.66 -33.39
C SER A 91 -20.34 -10.40 -34.23
N THR A 92 -21.49 -10.97 -33.84
CA THR A 92 -22.80 -10.27 -33.90
C THR A 92 -23.94 -11.11 -33.30
N SER A 93 -24.40 -10.73 -32.10
CA SER A 93 -25.75 -11.02 -31.59
C SER A 93 -26.09 -10.02 -30.48
N PRO A 94 -27.27 -9.36 -30.48
CA PRO A 94 -27.56 -8.25 -29.57
C PRO A 94 -28.43 -8.62 -28.34
N PRO A 95 -27.82 -8.90 -27.19
CA PRO A 95 -28.42 -8.65 -25.87
C PRO A 95 -27.41 -7.92 -24.94
N VAL A 96 -27.72 -7.39 -23.75
CA VAL A 96 -28.93 -7.35 -22.92
C VAL A 96 -29.25 -5.88 -22.56
N THR A 97 -30.39 -5.60 -21.93
CA THR A 97 -30.70 -4.29 -21.32
C THR A 97 -29.75 -3.92 -20.17
N GLY A 98 -28.60 -3.33 -20.51
CA GLY A 98 -27.75 -2.53 -19.63
C GLY A 98 -26.97 -3.31 -18.56
N ASP A 99 -25.67 -3.50 -18.80
CA ASP A 99 -24.72 -3.77 -17.70
C ASP A 99 -24.84 -2.68 -16.63
N SER A 100 -24.86 -3.11 -15.37
CA SER A 100 -24.65 -2.23 -14.23
C SER A 100 -23.15 -2.17 -13.91
N TYR A 101 -22.72 -1.08 -13.29
CA TYR A 101 -21.31 -0.84 -13.00
C TYR A 101 -21.10 -0.45 -11.54
N LYS A 102 -19.95 -0.84 -10.99
CA LYS A 102 -19.54 -0.51 -9.62
C LYS A 102 -18.18 0.14 -9.67
N LEU A 103 -18.02 1.22 -8.91
CA LEU A 103 -16.79 2.03 -8.89
C LEU A 103 -16.22 1.99 -7.47
N LEU A 104 -14.95 1.58 -7.36
CA LEU A 104 -14.20 1.56 -6.12
C LEU A 104 -13.13 2.65 -6.22
N ALA A 105 -12.96 3.48 -5.19
CA ALA A 105 -12.01 4.61 -5.21
C ALA A 105 -11.40 4.87 -3.83
N TRP A 106 -10.07 5.05 -3.76
CA TRP A 106 -9.32 5.08 -2.50
C TRP A 106 -8.05 5.93 -2.58
N ASN A 107 -7.48 6.25 -1.42
CA ASN A 107 -6.11 6.78 -1.28
C ASN A 107 -5.11 5.65 -0.98
N ASP A 108 -3.87 5.79 -1.43
CA ASP A 108 -2.79 4.79 -1.40
C ASP A 108 -1.98 4.64 -0.09
N LEU A 109 -2.20 5.51 0.92
CA LEU A 109 -1.41 5.53 2.16
C LEU A 109 -2.24 5.66 3.44
N GLY A 110 -3.54 5.95 3.33
CA GLY A 110 -4.45 6.26 4.43
C GLY A 110 -4.23 7.61 5.09
N MET A 111 -3.08 8.25 4.88
CA MET A 111 -2.76 9.63 5.25
C MET A 111 -1.53 10.10 4.47
N HIS A 112 -1.63 11.19 3.70
CA HIS A 112 -0.46 11.91 3.20
C HIS A 112 -0.02 12.98 4.20
N CYS A 113 1.26 13.36 4.15
CA CYS A 113 1.87 14.33 5.05
C CYS A 113 2.30 15.58 4.28
N VAL A 114 2.10 16.76 4.85
CA VAL A 114 2.50 18.06 4.28
C VAL A 114 3.29 18.87 5.32
N ASP A 115 4.28 19.67 4.89
CA ASP A 115 5.14 20.48 5.80
C ASP A 115 4.40 21.70 6.42
N GLY A 116 3.08 21.62 6.61
CA GLY A 116 2.25 22.72 7.09
C GLY A 116 2.10 23.86 6.09
N LYS A 117 2.14 25.09 6.61
CA LYS A 117 1.82 26.31 5.84
C LYS A 117 3.02 27.03 5.25
N ASP A 118 4.24 26.73 5.72
CA ASP A 118 5.46 27.43 5.31
C ASP A 118 6.51 26.51 4.65
N TYR A 119 6.88 26.89 3.43
CA TYR A 119 7.91 26.29 2.59
C TYR A 119 9.13 27.22 2.39
N SER A 120 9.25 28.30 3.18
CA SER A 120 10.28 29.34 3.01
C SER A 120 11.61 29.01 3.69
N VAL A 121 11.62 28.05 4.64
CA VAL A 121 12.83 27.64 5.36
C VAL A 121 13.36 26.32 4.82
N PHE A 122 12.58 25.24 4.91
CA PHE A 122 12.88 23.96 4.28
C PHE A 122 11.61 23.20 3.94
N SER A 123 11.75 22.11 3.18
CA SER A 123 10.71 21.12 2.92
C SER A 123 11.21 19.68 3.10
N ILE A 124 10.36 18.82 3.66
CA ILE A 124 10.50 17.36 3.65
C ILE A 124 9.48 16.76 2.66
N LEU A 125 8.22 17.23 2.66
CA LEU A 125 7.16 16.78 1.75
C LEU A 125 6.29 17.94 1.19
N PRO A 126 6.03 17.95 -0.13
CA PRO A 126 5.07 18.88 -0.75
C PRO A 126 3.63 18.56 -0.34
N PRO A 127 2.65 19.46 -0.58
CA PRO A 127 1.23 19.09 -0.56
C PRO A 127 1.00 18.00 -1.61
N TYR A 128 0.48 16.85 -1.19
CA TYR A 128 0.38 15.65 -2.01
C TYR A 128 -0.77 14.76 -1.55
N ASN A 129 -1.35 14.02 -2.49
CA ASN A 129 -2.26 12.91 -2.28
C ASN A 129 -2.37 12.12 -3.57
N ASN A 130 -2.63 10.82 -3.48
CA ASN A 130 -2.92 9.99 -4.64
C ASN A 130 -4.35 9.45 -4.53
N LEU A 131 -5.11 9.57 -5.61
CA LEU A 131 -6.44 9.01 -5.74
C LEU A 131 -6.41 7.91 -6.81
N HIS A 132 -6.74 6.69 -6.42
CA HIS A 132 -6.88 5.54 -7.32
C HIS A 132 -8.34 5.14 -7.45
N ALA A 133 -8.72 4.57 -8.59
CA ALA A 133 -10.05 4.02 -8.81
C ALA A 133 -10.06 2.83 -9.80
N GLN A 134 -10.96 1.88 -9.57
CA GLN A 134 -11.24 0.77 -10.49
C GLN A 134 -12.76 0.69 -10.73
N LEU A 135 -13.15 0.61 -12.00
CA LEU A 135 -14.53 0.40 -12.45
C LEU A 135 -14.68 -1.07 -12.82
N VAL A 136 -15.75 -1.73 -12.35
CA VAL A 136 -16.09 -3.11 -12.71
C VAL A 136 -17.49 -3.18 -13.32
N SER A 137 -17.69 -4.12 -14.24
CA SER A 137 -19.02 -4.50 -14.71
C SER A 137 -19.63 -5.53 -13.75
N THR A 138 -20.94 -5.45 -13.50
CA THR A 138 -21.63 -6.45 -12.66
C THR A 138 -21.78 -7.82 -13.35
N SER A 139 -21.56 -7.89 -14.66
CA SER A 139 -21.35 -9.13 -15.43
C SER A 139 -19.93 -9.69 -15.29
N GLY A 140 -18.99 -8.94 -14.70
CA GLY A 140 -17.63 -9.35 -14.36
C GLY A 140 -16.54 -8.52 -15.06
N GLY A 141 -15.36 -8.46 -14.44
CA GLY A 141 -14.15 -7.87 -15.01
C GLY A 141 -13.99 -6.35 -14.81
N LEU A 142 -12.74 -5.89 -14.93
CA LEU A 142 -12.36 -4.48 -14.90
C LEU A 142 -12.73 -3.79 -16.22
N VAL A 143 -13.32 -2.60 -16.15
CA VAL A 143 -13.59 -1.72 -17.30
C VAL A 143 -12.45 -0.72 -17.43
N THR A 144 -11.62 -0.88 -18.48
CA THR A 144 -10.34 -0.16 -18.66
C THR A 144 -10.29 0.73 -19.90
N SER A 145 -11.31 0.70 -20.75
CA SER A 145 -11.40 1.44 -22.00
C SER A 145 -12.86 1.85 -22.29
N GLY A 146 -13.07 2.77 -23.24
CA GLY A 146 -14.41 3.28 -23.59
C GLY A 146 -15.05 4.19 -22.52
N VAL A 147 -14.32 4.47 -21.43
CA VAL A 147 -14.79 5.24 -20.26
C VAL A 147 -13.85 6.38 -19.91
N THR A 148 -14.39 7.39 -19.25
CA THR A 148 -13.63 8.49 -18.62
C THR A 148 -13.97 8.57 -17.14
N LEU A 149 -12.96 8.75 -16.29
CA LEU A 149 -13.15 8.97 -14.85
C LEU A 149 -12.72 10.39 -14.48
N THR A 150 -13.49 11.02 -13.61
CA THR A 150 -13.20 12.35 -13.07
C THR A 150 -13.40 12.40 -11.56
N TYR A 151 -12.60 13.21 -10.85
CA TYR A 151 -12.80 13.55 -9.44
C TYR A 151 -13.27 14.99 -9.27
N GLU A 152 -14.12 15.23 -8.28
CA GLU A 152 -14.53 16.56 -7.81
C GLU A 152 -14.63 16.60 -6.28
N ALA A 153 -14.44 17.78 -5.70
CA ALA A 153 -14.63 18.02 -4.28
C ALA A 153 -16.10 17.80 -3.89
N MET A 154 -16.33 17.23 -2.72
CA MET A 154 -17.67 17.17 -2.12
C MET A 154 -17.61 17.50 -0.64
N ALA A 155 -18.71 18.01 -0.10
CA ALA A 155 -18.86 18.19 1.33
C ALA A 155 -18.98 16.81 2.02
N ASP A 156 -18.33 16.66 3.18
CA ASP A 156 -18.59 15.53 4.07
C ASP A 156 -19.90 15.69 4.85
N ALA A 157 -20.21 14.74 5.74
CA ALA A 157 -21.45 14.74 6.51
C ALA A 157 -21.60 15.93 7.49
N THR A 158 -20.53 16.70 7.74
CA THR A 158 -20.55 17.93 8.55
C THR A 158 -20.76 19.19 7.70
N GLY A 159 -20.69 19.08 6.38
CA GLY A 159 -20.72 20.21 5.45
C GLY A 159 -19.32 20.75 5.08
N SER A 160 -18.24 20.19 5.64
CA SER A 160 -16.87 20.63 5.36
C SER A 160 -16.42 20.17 3.96
N ILE A 161 -15.88 21.11 3.17
CA ILE A 161 -15.46 20.91 1.76
C ILE A 161 -14.15 21.64 1.46
N ASN A 162 -13.34 21.07 0.55
CA ASN A 162 -12.03 21.61 0.18
C ASN A 162 -11.90 21.72 -1.36
N THR A 163 -12.04 22.94 -1.90
CA THR A 163 -12.07 23.25 -3.35
C THR A 163 -10.85 24.00 -3.87
N SER A 164 -9.94 24.38 -2.97
CA SER A 164 -8.66 25.04 -3.26
C SER A 164 -7.68 24.82 -2.10
N SER A 165 -6.37 24.76 -2.35
CA SER A 165 -5.32 24.81 -1.31
C SER A 165 -4.42 26.05 -1.43
N MET A 166 -4.56 26.83 -2.52
CA MET A 166 -4.06 28.19 -2.65
C MET A 166 -4.56 29.06 -1.47
N GLY A 167 -3.67 29.89 -0.92
CA GLY A 167 -3.95 30.70 0.27
C GLY A 167 -3.92 29.93 1.61
N LYS A 168 -4.06 28.60 1.58
CA LYS A 168 -3.96 27.74 2.78
C LYS A 168 -2.50 27.36 3.12
N THR A 169 -1.59 27.45 2.15
CA THR A 169 -0.13 27.27 2.28
C THR A 169 0.63 28.15 1.27
N ASN A 170 1.91 28.47 1.52
CA ASN A 170 2.76 29.24 0.59
C ASN A 170 3.59 28.39 -0.40
N PHE A 171 3.30 27.09 -0.52
CA PHE A 171 4.00 26.13 -1.38
C PHE A 171 4.31 26.65 -2.81
N TRP A 172 3.34 27.20 -3.53
CA TRP A 172 3.53 27.68 -4.92
C TRP A 172 4.51 28.85 -5.05
N SER A 173 4.75 29.62 -3.98
CA SER A 173 5.81 30.65 -3.97
C SER A 173 7.23 30.05 -3.96
N TRP A 174 7.38 28.83 -3.44
CA TRP A 174 8.68 28.19 -3.16
C TRP A 174 8.97 26.94 -3.99
N VAL A 175 7.95 26.35 -4.64
CA VAL A 175 8.07 25.11 -5.43
C VAL A 175 9.18 25.16 -6.48
N LYS A 176 9.46 26.34 -7.05
CA LYS A 176 10.56 26.51 -8.01
C LYS A 176 11.96 26.45 -7.40
N SER A 177 12.12 26.90 -6.16
CA SER A 177 13.41 26.80 -5.43
C SER A 177 13.61 25.41 -4.82
N LEU A 178 12.53 24.74 -4.44
CA LEU A 178 12.57 23.42 -3.79
C LEU A 178 12.65 22.27 -4.80
N PHE A 179 11.77 22.28 -5.82
CA PHE A 179 11.56 21.17 -6.75
C PHE A 179 11.90 21.52 -8.21
N GLY A 180 12.37 22.74 -8.50
CA GLY A 180 12.69 23.22 -9.86
C GLY A 180 11.47 23.49 -10.75
N ALA A 181 10.28 23.01 -10.37
CA ALA A 181 9.06 23.13 -11.15
C ALA A 181 8.48 24.55 -11.15
N THR A 182 7.81 24.93 -12.25
CA THR A 182 6.94 26.12 -12.29
C THR A 182 5.51 25.62 -12.47
N LEU A 183 4.71 25.70 -11.40
CA LEU A 183 3.33 25.20 -11.38
C LEU A 183 2.35 26.37 -11.36
N ALA A 184 1.14 26.15 -11.87
CA ALA A 184 0.02 27.03 -11.57
C ALA A 184 -0.45 26.84 -10.12
N ASN A 185 -1.12 27.84 -9.55
CA ASN A 185 -1.82 27.69 -8.27
C ASN A 185 -2.77 26.49 -8.34
N ASP A 186 -2.92 25.78 -7.22
CA ASP A 186 -3.73 24.58 -7.11
C ASP A 186 -3.33 23.42 -8.04
N VAL A 187 -2.13 23.45 -8.66
CA VAL A 187 -1.56 22.31 -9.42
C VAL A 187 -0.36 21.73 -8.68
N GLY A 188 -0.28 20.41 -8.60
CA GLY A 188 0.76 19.65 -7.91
C GLY A 188 1.89 19.17 -8.83
N LEU A 189 2.91 18.53 -8.24
CA LEU A 189 4.16 18.17 -8.95
C LEU A 189 3.98 17.16 -10.09
N LYS A 190 2.85 16.43 -10.13
CA LYS A 190 2.50 15.49 -11.21
C LYS A 190 1.48 16.06 -12.20
N GLY A 191 1.20 17.37 -12.14
CA GLY A 191 0.30 18.07 -13.06
C GLY A 191 -1.20 17.95 -12.73
N ASN A 192 -1.58 17.11 -11.76
CA ASN A 192 -2.95 17.07 -11.25
C ASN A 192 -3.29 18.32 -10.44
N ALA A 193 -4.54 18.75 -10.53
CA ALA A 193 -5.06 19.88 -9.77
C ALA A 193 -5.55 19.43 -8.39
N THR A 194 -5.70 20.36 -7.45
CA THR A 194 -6.45 20.10 -6.22
C THR A 194 -7.93 19.84 -6.56
N THR A 195 -8.60 19.20 -5.61
CA THR A 195 -10.05 18.97 -5.62
C THR A 195 -10.81 20.28 -5.79
N SER A 196 -11.87 20.27 -6.61
CA SER A 196 -12.70 21.45 -6.87
C SER A 196 -14.10 21.02 -7.29
N ILE A 197 -15.09 21.92 -7.28
CA ILE A 197 -16.45 21.66 -7.81
C ILE A 197 -16.49 21.52 -9.35
N THR A 198 -15.38 21.76 -10.03
CA THR A 198 -15.20 21.44 -11.45
C THR A 198 -14.51 20.08 -11.58
N PRO A 199 -15.14 19.08 -12.24
CA PRO A 199 -14.52 17.78 -12.49
C PRO A 199 -13.12 17.86 -13.08
N ARG A 200 -12.18 17.11 -12.50
CA ARG A 200 -10.80 16.94 -12.96
C ARG A 200 -10.60 15.52 -13.49
N PRO A 201 -9.89 15.30 -14.61
CA PRO A 201 -9.71 13.97 -15.19
C PRO A 201 -8.78 13.07 -14.35
N MET A 202 -9.02 11.77 -14.38
CA MET A 202 -8.09 10.73 -13.93
C MET A 202 -7.49 10.02 -15.16
N ASN A 203 -6.21 9.66 -15.10
CA ASN A 203 -5.51 8.98 -16.18
C ASN A 203 -5.54 7.46 -15.98
N PHE A 204 -5.64 6.66 -17.04
CA PHE A 204 -5.56 5.20 -16.90
C PHE A 204 -4.11 4.72 -16.82
N ASN A 205 -3.75 4.07 -15.73
CA ASN A 205 -2.46 3.43 -15.52
C ASN A 205 -2.52 1.97 -16.02
N ALA A 206 -1.97 1.73 -17.20
CA ALA A 206 -1.99 0.42 -17.85
C ALA A 206 -1.17 -0.66 -17.13
N ALA A 207 -0.18 -0.29 -16.30
CA ALA A 207 0.62 -1.25 -15.54
C ALA A 207 -0.15 -1.77 -14.33
N ASN A 208 -0.78 -0.87 -13.56
CA ASN A 208 -1.50 -1.20 -12.33
C ASN A 208 -3.00 -1.49 -12.54
N LYS A 209 -3.50 -1.29 -13.77
CA LYS A 209 -4.89 -1.50 -14.21
C LYS A 209 -5.92 -0.71 -13.37
N TRP A 210 -5.61 0.55 -13.08
CA TRP A 210 -6.47 1.49 -12.39
C TRP A 210 -6.52 2.84 -13.10
N PHE A 211 -7.45 3.70 -12.71
CA PHE A 211 -7.41 5.13 -13.00
C PHE A 211 -6.76 5.86 -11.84
N GLU A 212 -5.92 6.86 -12.09
CA GLU A 212 -5.19 7.60 -11.08
C GLU A 212 -5.24 9.12 -11.28
N ALA A 213 -5.24 9.83 -10.16
CA ALA A 213 -4.81 11.22 -10.05
C ALA A 213 -3.74 11.28 -8.96
N GLU A 214 -2.49 11.12 -9.39
CA GLU A 214 -1.30 11.16 -8.52
C GLU A 214 -0.91 12.62 -8.22
N GLY A 215 -0.45 12.91 -6.99
CA GLY A 215 0.12 14.21 -6.63
C GLY A 215 -0.86 15.38 -6.59
N ILE A 216 -2.08 15.14 -6.12
CA ILE A 216 -3.10 16.17 -5.84
C ILE A 216 -2.60 17.06 -4.67
N PRO A 217 -2.43 18.38 -4.86
CA PRO A 217 -1.83 19.26 -3.85
C PRO A 217 -2.85 19.75 -2.80
N ILE A 218 -3.47 18.82 -2.07
CA ILE A 218 -4.48 19.12 -1.05
C ILE A 218 -3.84 19.43 0.32
N THR A 219 -4.57 20.16 1.17
CA THR A 219 -4.13 20.59 2.51
C THR A 219 -5.19 20.31 3.58
N PRO A 220 -4.81 20.14 4.86
CA PRO A 220 -5.72 19.76 5.97
C PRO A 220 -6.60 20.91 6.49
N TYR A 221 -7.09 21.76 5.57
CA TYR A 221 -7.89 22.94 5.85
C TYR A 221 -9.00 23.07 4.81
N ASP A 222 -10.25 23.18 5.27
CA ASP A 222 -11.41 23.35 4.41
C ASP A 222 -11.52 24.79 3.87
N ASP A 223 -12.53 25.07 3.06
CA ASP A 223 -12.67 26.37 2.39
C ASP A 223 -13.06 27.53 3.33
N ASN A 224 -13.49 27.23 4.56
CA ASN A 224 -13.64 28.21 5.64
C ASN A 224 -12.35 28.36 6.46
N GLY A 225 -11.29 27.62 6.12
CA GLY A 225 -10.05 27.53 6.89
C GLY A 225 -10.15 26.66 8.14
N VAL A 226 -11.25 25.92 8.32
CA VAL A 226 -11.46 25.00 9.45
C VAL A 226 -10.61 23.74 9.24
N LYS A 227 -10.15 23.13 10.33
CA LYS A 227 -9.30 21.94 10.26
C LYS A 227 -10.12 20.72 9.81
N ASN A 228 -9.74 20.11 8.68
CA ASN A 228 -10.29 18.83 8.25
C ASN A 228 -9.17 17.98 7.62
N PHE A 229 -8.85 16.86 8.28
CA PHE A 229 -7.82 15.91 7.86
C PHE A 229 -8.32 14.86 6.87
N TYR A 230 -9.64 14.79 6.64
CA TYR A 230 -10.31 13.76 5.83
C TYR A 230 -11.25 14.38 4.78
N PRO A 231 -10.79 15.35 3.96
CA PRO A 231 -11.62 15.99 2.95
C PRO A 231 -12.13 14.97 1.93
N MET A 232 -13.41 15.09 1.57
CA MET A 232 -14.10 14.12 0.72
C MET A 232 -14.05 14.49 -0.77
N VAL A 233 -13.95 13.45 -1.60
CA VAL A 233 -14.07 13.53 -3.07
C VAL A 233 -15.12 12.56 -3.58
N LYS A 234 -15.76 12.97 -4.67
CA LYS A 234 -16.62 12.11 -5.48
C LYS A 234 -15.88 11.78 -6.77
N VAL A 235 -15.74 10.49 -7.06
CA VAL A 235 -15.26 10.00 -8.35
C VAL A 235 -16.47 9.60 -9.20
N VAL A 236 -16.45 9.97 -10.47
CA VAL A 236 -17.54 9.76 -11.43
C VAL A 236 -16.97 9.07 -12.67
N ALA A 237 -17.51 7.90 -13.00
CA ALA A 237 -17.23 7.20 -14.24
C ALA A 237 -18.31 7.52 -15.28
N LYS A 238 -17.89 7.80 -16.53
CA LYS A 238 -18.77 8.09 -17.66
C LYS A 238 -18.38 7.27 -18.88
N ASP A 239 -19.36 6.89 -19.69
CA ASP A 239 -19.12 6.26 -21.00
C ASP A 239 -18.64 7.28 -22.05
N ALA A 240 -18.33 6.80 -23.26
CA ALA A 240 -17.93 7.63 -24.39
C ALA A 240 -19.00 8.64 -24.87
N ALA A 241 -20.27 8.49 -24.45
CA ALA A 241 -21.34 9.46 -24.70
C ALA A 241 -21.49 10.48 -23.54
N GLY A 242 -20.68 10.37 -22.48
CA GLY A 242 -20.71 11.24 -21.31
C GLY A 242 -21.78 10.87 -20.27
N LYS A 243 -22.53 9.78 -20.46
CA LYS A 243 -23.52 9.28 -19.50
C LYS A 243 -22.79 8.69 -18.29
N VAL A 244 -23.23 9.06 -17.09
CA VAL A 244 -22.69 8.50 -15.84
C VAL A 244 -23.02 7.00 -15.74
N MET A 245 -22.00 6.19 -15.50
CA MET A 245 -22.10 4.74 -15.33
C MET A 245 -22.14 4.34 -13.85
N ALA A 246 -21.26 4.95 -13.05
CA ALA A 246 -21.15 4.72 -11.61
C ALA A 246 -20.47 5.92 -10.92
N THR A 247 -20.65 6.03 -9.60
CA THR A 247 -20.00 7.02 -8.75
C THR A 247 -19.49 6.39 -7.46
N ALA A 248 -18.38 6.91 -6.95
CA ALA A 248 -17.79 6.52 -5.66
C ALA A 248 -17.54 7.76 -4.81
N ARG A 249 -17.56 7.60 -3.48
CA ARG A 249 -17.26 8.66 -2.50
C ARG A 249 -16.15 8.17 -1.59
N THR A 250 -15.09 8.95 -1.42
CA THR A 250 -13.89 8.55 -0.68
C THR A 250 -13.13 9.75 -0.15
N VAL A 251 -12.14 9.51 0.71
CA VAL A 251 -11.29 10.55 1.32
C VAL A 251 -10.02 10.82 0.51
N LEU A 252 -9.50 12.05 0.58
CA LEU A 252 -8.09 12.37 0.31
C LEU A 252 -7.41 12.78 1.63
N PRO A 253 -7.06 11.82 2.50
CA PRO A 253 -6.62 12.10 3.86
C PRO A 253 -5.24 12.76 3.86
N VAL A 254 -5.11 13.89 4.53
CA VAL A 254 -3.89 14.71 4.56
C VAL A 254 -3.67 15.33 5.94
N SER A 255 -2.42 15.46 6.38
CA SER A 255 -2.06 16.01 7.69
C SER A 255 -0.75 16.79 7.70
N ASP A 256 -0.69 17.79 8.57
CA ASP A 256 0.48 18.62 8.92
C ASP A 256 0.89 18.46 10.40
N GLU A 257 0.48 17.38 11.07
CA GLU A 257 0.71 17.16 12.51
C GLU A 257 2.18 17.00 12.93
N MET A 258 3.13 16.87 11.99
CA MET A 258 4.55 16.60 12.24
C MET A 258 5.14 17.58 13.28
N SER A 259 5.22 17.11 14.53
CA SER A 259 5.44 17.97 15.70
C SER A 259 6.92 18.09 16.08
N CYS A 260 7.80 18.32 15.11
CA CYS A 260 9.21 18.61 15.36
C CYS A 260 9.40 19.80 16.33
N LYS A 261 8.44 20.75 16.32
CA LYS A 261 8.30 21.84 17.30
C LYS A 261 8.39 21.40 18.77
N SER A 262 7.96 20.18 19.12
CA SER A 262 8.03 19.65 20.50
C SER A 262 9.44 19.66 21.07
N CYS A 263 10.46 19.43 20.22
CA CYS A 263 11.87 19.44 20.60
C CYS A 263 12.63 20.66 20.04
N HIS A 264 12.24 21.19 18.88
CA HIS A 264 13.01 22.19 18.15
C HIS A 264 12.47 23.63 18.22
N ALA A 265 11.31 23.89 18.82
CA ALA A 265 10.84 25.26 19.02
C ALA A 265 11.63 25.95 20.14
N SER A 266 11.93 27.24 19.97
CA SER A 266 12.59 28.08 20.96
C SER A 266 11.82 28.22 22.28
N SER A 267 10.53 27.86 22.27
CA SER A 267 9.61 27.81 23.41
C SER A 267 9.53 26.46 24.11
N THR A 268 10.23 25.41 23.65
CA THR A 268 10.22 24.11 24.34
C THR A 268 10.98 24.17 25.68
N LEU A 269 10.56 23.34 26.62
CA LEU A 269 11.19 23.21 27.94
C LEU A 269 12.46 22.33 27.90
N SER A 270 12.66 21.54 26.83
CA SER A 270 13.87 20.74 26.65
C SER A 270 15.00 21.55 26.03
N THR A 271 16.24 21.28 26.46
CA THR A 271 17.46 21.83 25.84
C THR A 271 18.21 20.82 24.97
N ASP A 272 17.76 19.56 24.88
CA ASP A 272 18.51 18.47 24.25
C ASP A 272 18.73 18.69 22.74
N ALA A 273 17.82 19.42 22.09
CA ALA A 273 17.91 19.81 20.67
C ALA A 273 18.28 21.29 20.46
N LYS A 274 18.74 21.98 21.50
CA LYS A 274 19.14 23.40 21.43
C LYS A 274 20.52 23.54 20.76
N PRO A 275 20.66 24.34 19.68
CA PRO A 275 21.96 24.63 19.10
C PRO A 275 22.89 25.33 20.11
N ALA A 276 24.20 25.11 20.01
CA ALA A 276 25.22 25.71 20.87
C ALA A 276 25.25 27.25 20.75
N ALA A 277 24.95 27.78 19.56
CA ALA A 277 24.76 29.22 19.32
C ALA A 277 23.42 29.77 19.84
N GLY A 278 22.63 28.94 20.54
CA GLY A 278 21.31 29.28 21.06
C GLY A 278 20.17 29.10 20.05
N TRP A 279 18.96 29.22 20.59
CA TRP A 279 17.70 29.25 19.86
C TRP A 279 17.61 30.46 18.92
N VAL A 280 16.89 30.32 17.80
CA VAL A 280 16.67 31.38 16.79
C VAL A 280 15.74 32.47 17.32
N GLN A 281 14.67 32.09 18.03
CA GLN A 281 13.61 32.99 18.51
C GLN A 281 12.98 33.80 17.37
N ASP A 282 12.50 33.11 16.33
CA ASP A 282 11.72 33.76 15.27
C ASP A 282 10.34 34.20 15.78
N ALA A 283 9.82 35.30 15.25
CA ALA A 283 8.50 35.81 15.59
C ALA A 283 7.37 34.99 14.94
N ASP A 284 7.68 34.25 13.88
CA ASP A 284 6.81 33.25 13.27
C ASP A 284 7.12 31.86 13.88
N PRO A 285 6.23 31.28 14.72
CA PRO A 285 6.49 30.02 15.41
C PRO A 285 6.76 28.85 14.46
N GLU A 286 6.23 28.88 13.24
CA GLU A 286 6.42 27.83 12.24
C GLU A 286 7.80 27.92 11.58
N LYS A 287 8.32 29.13 11.41
CA LYS A 287 9.69 29.35 10.92
C LYS A 287 10.73 29.14 12.01
N ASP A 288 10.40 29.41 13.27
CA ASP A 288 11.30 29.26 14.41
C ASP A 288 11.87 27.84 14.54
N TRP A 289 11.00 26.83 14.69
CA TRP A 289 11.45 25.44 14.84
C TRP A 289 12.16 24.93 13.57
N LYS A 290 11.72 25.36 12.38
CA LYS A 290 12.39 25.03 11.11
C LYS A 290 13.81 25.61 11.04
N LYS A 291 14.01 26.86 11.46
CA LYS A 291 15.34 27.51 11.48
C LYS A 291 16.26 26.91 12.56
N ASN A 292 15.70 26.53 13.71
CA ASN A 292 16.44 25.80 14.76
C ASN A 292 16.96 24.44 14.26
N ILE A 293 16.16 23.69 13.50
CA ILE A 293 16.61 22.42 12.87
C ILE A 293 17.78 22.67 11.91
N LEU A 294 17.69 23.65 11.01
CA LEU A 294 18.80 23.94 10.08
C LEU A 294 20.07 24.35 10.83
N ARG A 295 19.96 25.17 11.89
CA ARG A 295 21.09 25.59 12.73
C ARG A 295 21.74 24.38 13.45
N LEU A 296 20.93 23.47 14.01
CA LEU A 296 21.44 22.25 14.65
C LEU A 296 22.07 21.30 13.62
N HIS A 297 21.47 21.17 12.44
CA HIS A 297 22.02 20.38 11.36
C HIS A 297 23.40 20.89 10.93
N ASP A 298 23.54 22.19 10.65
CA ASP A 298 24.80 22.82 10.28
C ASP A 298 25.86 22.62 11.38
N GLU A 299 25.50 22.80 12.65
CA GLU A 299 26.38 22.51 13.79
C GLU A 299 26.88 21.06 13.77
N LYS A 300 26.00 20.06 13.62
CA LYS A 300 26.40 18.64 13.64
C LYS A 300 27.06 18.14 12.35
N LYS A 301 27.00 18.88 11.23
CA LYS A 301 27.48 18.41 9.91
C LYS A 301 28.52 19.31 9.23
N SER A 302 28.78 20.53 9.72
CA SER A 302 29.73 21.49 9.14
C SER A 302 31.14 20.94 8.87
N THR A 303 31.64 20.01 9.69
CA THR A 303 32.95 19.36 9.53
C THR A 303 32.94 18.13 8.62
N ASN A 304 31.78 17.71 8.09
CA ASN A 304 31.65 16.54 7.22
C ASN A 304 31.95 16.91 5.75
N PRO A 305 32.99 16.32 5.11
CA PRO A 305 33.34 16.67 3.73
C PRO A 305 32.23 16.42 2.70
N ALA A 306 31.36 15.42 2.92
CA ALA A 306 30.22 15.15 2.03
C ALA A 306 29.16 16.24 2.12
N PHE A 307 28.93 16.82 3.31
CA PHE A 307 28.03 17.95 3.50
C PHE A 307 28.58 19.22 2.84
N VAL A 308 29.86 19.54 3.06
CA VAL A 308 30.52 20.68 2.39
C VAL A 308 30.51 20.53 0.87
N SER A 309 30.72 19.31 0.36
CA SER A 309 30.62 19.01 -1.09
C SER A 309 29.18 19.21 -1.61
N ALA A 310 28.18 18.75 -0.87
CA ALA A 310 26.76 18.91 -1.23
C ALA A 310 26.31 20.38 -1.24
N LEU A 311 26.76 21.21 -0.28
CA LEU A 311 26.50 22.65 -0.28
C LEU A 311 26.97 23.29 -1.60
N ASN A 312 28.21 23.00 -2.00
CA ASN A 312 28.77 23.50 -3.26
C ASN A 312 28.02 22.96 -4.49
N GLN A 313 27.73 21.65 -4.53
CA GLN A 313 27.02 21.00 -5.65
C GLN A 313 25.61 21.58 -5.88
N LEU A 314 24.89 21.95 -4.82
CA LEU A 314 23.54 22.49 -4.89
C LEU A 314 23.50 24.03 -4.95
N GLY A 315 24.66 24.69 -4.99
CA GLY A 315 24.77 26.16 -4.92
C GLY A 315 24.11 26.74 -3.67
N TYR A 316 24.25 26.05 -2.54
CA TYR A 316 23.88 26.53 -1.21
C TYR A 316 25.04 27.34 -0.61
N SER A 317 24.77 28.09 0.46
CA SER A 317 25.80 28.90 1.13
C SER A 317 26.85 27.99 1.78
N ALA A 318 28.13 28.32 1.58
CA ALA A 318 29.24 27.65 2.29
C ALA A 318 29.17 27.84 3.83
N ALA A 319 28.36 28.78 4.32
CA ALA A 319 28.08 28.97 5.74
C ALA A 319 26.95 28.06 6.29
N GLY A 320 26.36 27.17 5.47
CA GLY A 320 25.38 26.18 5.89
C GLY A 320 23.95 26.39 5.36
N LEU A 321 23.07 25.44 5.69
CA LEU A 321 21.66 25.43 5.30
C LEU A 321 20.87 26.58 5.95
N ALA A 322 21.17 26.94 7.21
CA ALA A 322 20.50 28.03 7.91
C ALA A 322 20.79 29.39 7.24
N ALA A 323 22.04 29.63 6.84
CA ALA A 323 22.43 30.81 6.08
C ALA A 323 21.81 30.81 4.66
N THR A 324 21.63 29.63 4.06
CA THR A 324 21.00 29.47 2.75
C THR A 324 19.50 29.83 2.78
N ALA A 325 18.77 29.30 3.76
CA ALA A 325 17.37 29.65 4.00
C ALA A 325 17.20 31.13 4.36
N GLN A 326 18.09 31.70 5.19
CA GLN A 326 18.08 33.12 5.53
C GLN A 326 18.32 34.03 4.32
N ALA A 327 19.07 33.57 3.31
CA ALA A 327 19.27 34.26 2.03
C ALA A 327 18.08 34.10 1.05
N GLY A 328 16.95 33.52 1.48
CA GLY A 328 15.75 33.34 0.65
C GLY A 328 15.81 32.15 -0.29
N LYS A 329 16.69 31.16 -0.05
CA LYS A 329 16.75 29.89 -0.80
C LYS A 329 16.36 28.74 0.14
N PRO A 330 15.09 28.31 0.19
CA PRO A 330 14.68 27.18 1.04
C PRO A 330 15.35 25.88 0.63
N VAL A 331 15.53 24.99 1.60
CA VAL A 331 16.22 23.70 1.42
C VAL A 331 15.22 22.57 1.26
N LEU A 332 15.30 21.78 0.19
CA LEU A 332 14.60 20.49 0.12
C LEU A 332 15.50 19.43 0.77
N CYS A 333 15.07 18.81 1.87
CA CYS A 333 15.87 17.81 2.58
C CYS A 333 16.25 16.63 1.66
N ALA A 334 15.37 16.30 0.71
CA ALA A 334 15.60 15.25 -0.28
C ALA A 334 16.74 15.57 -1.28
N SER A 335 17.09 16.84 -1.51
CA SER A 335 18.18 17.21 -2.43
C SER A 335 19.54 16.65 -1.97
N CYS A 336 19.76 16.51 -0.66
CA CYS A 336 20.93 15.84 -0.11
C CYS A 336 20.65 14.36 0.22
N HIS A 337 19.54 14.09 0.91
CA HIS A 337 19.21 12.77 1.45
C HIS A 337 18.19 12.05 0.56
N SER A 338 18.60 10.99 -0.15
CA SER A 338 17.70 10.28 -1.07
C SER A 338 16.42 9.76 -0.38
N SER A 339 15.28 9.89 -1.05
CA SER A 339 13.97 9.49 -0.53
C SER A 339 13.13 8.82 -1.61
N ASN A 340 12.56 7.65 -1.30
CA ASN A 340 11.66 6.94 -2.22
C ASN A 340 10.26 7.58 -2.31
N ALA A 341 9.92 8.56 -1.46
CA ALA A 341 8.76 9.42 -1.65
C ALA A 341 9.00 10.52 -2.70
N LEU A 342 10.27 10.80 -3.04
CA LEU A 342 10.67 11.73 -4.10
C LEU A 342 11.75 11.05 -4.97
N PRO A 343 11.38 10.06 -5.82
CA PRO A 343 12.36 9.24 -6.54
C PRO A 343 13.34 10.05 -7.41
N GLY A 344 14.59 9.60 -7.47
CA GLY A 344 15.66 10.27 -8.22
C GLY A 344 16.35 11.43 -7.48
N THR A 345 16.01 11.65 -6.20
CA THR A 345 16.65 12.67 -5.34
C THR A 345 17.84 12.12 -4.54
N GLY A 346 18.63 13.03 -3.95
CA GLY A 346 19.75 12.73 -3.06
C GLY A 346 21.13 12.73 -3.73
N ILE A 347 22.17 12.76 -2.90
CA ILE A 347 23.58 12.76 -3.32
C ILE A 347 24.25 11.45 -2.86
N ALA A 348 25.01 10.82 -3.76
CA ALA A 348 25.70 9.57 -3.47
C ALA A 348 26.71 9.74 -2.31
N GLY A 349 26.69 8.82 -1.35
CA GLY A 349 27.50 8.88 -0.13
C GLY A 349 26.85 9.62 1.04
N ILE A 350 25.73 10.32 0.83
CA ILE A 350 24.86 10.81 1.92
C ILE A 350 23.81 9.73 2.25
N THR A 351 23.53 9.53 3.54
CA THR A 351 22.56 8.53 3.99
C THR A 351 21.13 8.89 3.55
N PRO A 352 20.31 7.92 3.09
CA PRO A 352 18.91 8.16 2.73
C PRO A 352 18.10 8.78 3.87
N LEU A 353 17.08 9.58 3.53
CA LEU A 353 16.36 10.41 4.50
C LEU A 353 15.69 9.60 5.61
N THR A 354 15.13 8.43 5.28
CA THR A 354 14.57 7.49 6.26
C THR A 354 15.63 7.05 7.28
N GLN A 355 16.79 6.59 6.82
CA GLN A 355 17.90 6.19 7.69
C GLN A 355 18.38 7.38 8.53
N ALA A 356 18.64 8.52 7.90
CA ALA A 356 19.21 9.70 8.54
C ALA A 356 18.32 10.24 9.68
N LEU A 357 17.01 10.34 9.45
CA LEU A 357 16.08 10.80 10.49
C LEU A 357 15.94 9.78 11.63
N HIS A 358 15.64 8.52 11.31
CA HIS A 358 15.30 7.53 12.34
C HIS A 358 16.51 7.19 13.23
N THR A 359 17.69 6.97 12.66
CA THR A 359 18.90 6.67 13.45
C THR A 359 19.36 7.84 14.31
N GLN A 360 19.20 9.09 13.83
CA GLN A 360 19.60 10.28 14.57
C GLN A 360 18.66 10.60 15.75
N HIS A 361 17.37 10.29 15.62
CA HIS A 361 16.35 10.58 16.64
C HIS A 361 16.10 9.42 17.62
N ALA A 362 16.51 8.19 17.30
CA ALA A 362 16.35 7.01 18.15
C ALA A 362 16.83 7.19 19.61
N SER A 363 17.98 7.85 19.80
CA SER A 363 18.58 8.12 21.11
C SER A 363 18.16 9.45 21.76
N VAL A 364 17.39 10.29 21.05
CA VAL A 364 16.85 11.54 21.60
C VAL A 364 15.76 11.19 22.62
N LYS A 365 15.62 11.99 23.67
CA LYS A 365 14.54 11.85 24.65
C LYS A 365 13.28 12.57 24.19
N ASP A 366 12.13 11.95 24.43
CA ASP A 366 10.85 12.65 24.41
C ASP A 366 10.77 13.61 25.62
N PRO A 367 10.47 14.91 25.43
CA PRO A 367 10.44 15.88 26.52
C PRO A 367 9.46 15.55 27.65
N VAL A 368 8.36 14.84 27.36
CA VAL A 368 7.27 14.58 28.32
C VAL A 368 7.53 13.31 29.14
N SER A 369 7.87 12.20 28.48
CA SER A 369 8.07 10.89 29.10
C SER A 369 9.52 10.62 29.53
N GLN A 370 10.49 11.41 29.05
CA GLN A 370 11.92 11.29 29.33
C GLN A 370 12.58 9.96 28.89
N LEU A 371 11.83 9.09 28.21
CA LEU A 371 12.31 7.90 27.52
C LEU A 371 12.97 8.29 26.19
N THR A 372 13.86 7.43 25.67
CA THR A 372 14.37 7.61 24.30
C THR A 372 13.30 7.24 23.28
N LEU A 373 13.28 7.89 22.11
CA LEU A 373 12.23 7.66 21.11
C LEU A 373 12.20 6.21 20.60
N ASP A 374 13.33 5.51 20.61
CA ASP A 374 13.45 4.08 20.27
C ASP A 374 12.91 3.14 21.36
N SER A 375 12.93 3.54 22.64
CA SER A 375 12.43 2.71 23.76
C SER A 375 10.92 2.86 24.02
N SER A 376 10.21 3.64 23.20
CA SER A 376 8.75 3.70 23.27
C SER A 376 8.11 2.38 22.85
N SER A 377 7.26 1.84 23.73
CA SER A 377 6.42 0.66 23.49
C SER A 377 5.05 1.00 22.87
N ASN A 378 4.77 2.28 22.58
CA ASN A 378 3.51 2.76 22.04
C ASN A 378 3.71 3.81 20.92
N ARG A 379 2.61 4.22 20.27
CA ARG A 379 2.62 5.11 19.09
C ARG A 379 3.20 6.51 19.32
N THR A 380 3.32 6.98 20.57
CA THR A 380 3.64 8.39 20.88
C THR A 380 4.95 8.88 20.24
N SER A 381 6.05 8.13 20.32
CA SER A 381 7.31 8.56 19.71
C SER A 381 7.28 8.57 18.18
N CYS A 382 6.47 7.71 17.55
CA CYS A 382 6.22 7.73 16.11
C CYS A 382 5.38 8.97 15.74
N TYR A 383 4.36 9.29 16.54
CA TYR A 383 3.45 10.42 16.33
C TYR A 383 4.07 11.81 16.61
N LEU A 384 5.33 11.89 17.06
CA LEU A 384 6.09 13.15 17.06
C LEU A 384 6.55 13.57 15.64
N CYS A 385 6.73 12.60 14.73
CA CYS A 385 7.30 12.80 13.40
C CYS A 385 6.34 12.40 12.27
N HIS A 386 5.44 11.45 12.53
CA HIS A 386 4.35 11.06 11.64
C HIS A 386 3.02 11.58 12.19
N PRO A 387 2.02 11.84 11.35
CA PRO A 387 0.70 12.22 11.84
C PRO A 387 0.04 11.06 12.59
N GLY A 388 -0.87 11.38 13.51
CA GLY A 388 -1.80 10.44 14.13
C GLY A 388 -2.20 10.73 15.58
N SER A 389 -1.76 11.83 16.20
CA SER A 389 -2.16 12.18 17.57
C SER A 389 -3.61 12.65 17.65
N GLU A 390 -4.06 13.46 16.69
CA GLU A 390 -5.44 13.89 16.49
C GLU A 390 -5.97 13.34 15.14
N THR A 391 -5.12 13.24 14.10
CA THR A 391 -5.52 12.70 12.77
C THR A 391 -5.61 11.18 12.68
N GLN A 392 -5.41 10.45 13.77
CA GLN A 392 -5.57 8.98 13.86
C GLN A 392 -5.03 8.23 12.62
N CYS A 393 -3.77 8.47 12.21
CA CYS A 393 -3.23 7.92 10.94
C CYS A 393 -3.41 6.40 10.85
N LEU A 394 -3.09 5.68 11.94
CA LEU A 394 -3.37 4.26 12.10
C LEU A 394 -4.76 4.05 12.76
N ARG A 395 -5.79 3.89 11.91
CA ARG A 395 -7.23 3.84 12.26
C ARG A 395 -8.03 2.69 11.65
N GLY A 396 -7.43 1.83 10.83
CA GLY A 396 -8.03 0.56 10.39
C GLY A 396 -8.11 -0.49 11.52
N PRO A 397 -8.50 -1.75 11.25
CA PRO A 397 -8.72 -2.76 12.27
C PRO A 397 -7.52 -3.02 13.19
N MET A 398 -6.29 -2.94 12.65
CA MET A 398 -5.04 -3.04 13.41
C MET A 398 -4.84 -1.84 14.33
N GLY A 399 -5.29 -0.66 13.90
CA GLY A 399 -5.32 0.55 14.71
C GLY A 399 -6.35 0.52 15.83
N ASN A 400 -7.48 -0.17 15.59
CA ASN A 400 -8.64 -0.22 16.48
C ASN A 400 -8.64 -1.44 17.43
N ALA A 401 -7.75 -2.41 17.23
CA ALA A 401 -7.65 -3.59 18.08
C ALA A 401 -7.26 -3.21 19.51
N LEU A 402 -8.08 -3.59 20.49
CA LEU A 402 -7.84 -3.32 21.91
C LEU A 402 -7.47 -4.60 22.68
N ASP A 403 -6.68 -4.45 23.74
CA ASP A 403 -6.39 -5.48 24.73
C ASP A 403 -7.50 -5.56 25.81
N ALA A 404 -7.37 -6.51 26.74
CA ALA A 404 -8.32 -6.68 27.85
C ALA A 404 -8.34 -5.51 28.85
N SER A 405 -7.44 -4.53 28.73
CA SER A 405 -7.42 -3.27 29.49
C SER A 405 -7.95 -2.07 28.70
N GLY A 406 -8.47 -2.28 27.48
CA GLY A 406 -8.95 -1.22 26.60
C GLY A 406 -7.85 -0.38 25.95
N LYS A 407 -6.59 -0.83 25.95
CA LYS A 407 -5.45 -0.16 25.31
C LYS A 407 -5.19 -0.74 23.92
N PRO A 408 -4.57 0.00 22.98
CA PRO A 408 -4.24 -0.54 21.66
C PRO A 408 -3.34 -1.78 21.73
N ALA A 409 -3.88 -2.94 21.31
CA ALA A 409 -3.17 -4.22 21.27
C ALA A 409 -2.08 -4.25 20.17
N MET A 410 -2.18 -3.35 19.18
CA MET A 410 -1.18 -3.15 18.14
C MET A 410 -0.78 -1.67 18.04
N ASN A 411 0.51 -1.46 17.75
CA ASN A 411 1.15 -0.16 17.64
C ASN A 411 1.99 -0.10 16.36
N CYS A 412 2.51 1.08 15.98
CA CYS A 412 3.38 1.24 14.81
C CYS A 412 4.54 0.23 14.82
N GLN A 413 5.09 -0.04 16.00
CA GLN A 413 6.16 -1.00 16.27
C GLN A 413 5.75 -2.45 15.98
N SER A 414 4.48 -2.84 16.16
CA SER A 414 3.96 -4.18 15.85
C SER A 414 4.08 -4.53 14.36
N CYS A 415 4.24 -3.53 13.49
CA CYS A 415 4.33 -3.69 12.05
C CYS A 415 5.70 -3.23 11.50
N HIS A 416 6.34 -2.23 12.11
CA HIS A 416 7.55 -1.60 11.58
C HIS A 416 8.82 -1.80 12.43
N GLY A 417 8.73 -2.36 13.64
CA GLY A 417 9.83 -2.41 14.60
C GLY A 417 10.08 -1.08 15.32
N SER A 418 11.19 -0.99 16.06
CA SER A 418 11.61 0.23 16.77
C SER A 418 12.16 1.31 15.81
N MET A 419 12.47 2.51 16.33
CA MET A 419 13.05 3.60 15.55
C MET A 419 14.35 3.17 14.83
N LEU A 420 15.24 2.44 15.52
CA LEU A 420 16.45 1.86 14.93
C LEU A 420 16.16 0.81 13.85
N ALA A 421 15.11 0.00 14.00
CA ALA A 421 14.72 -0.97 12.98
C ALA A 421 14.17 -0.29 11.71
N VAL A 422 13.42 0.81 11.85
CA VAL A 422 13.00 1.65 10.70
C VAL A 422 14.21 2.35 10.06
N GLY A 423 15.17 2.79 10.87
CA GLY A 423 16.41 3.42 10.43
C GLY A 423 17.51 2.48 9.92
N SER A 424 17.28 1.17 9.89
CA SER A 424 18.30 0.18 9.50
C SER A 424 18.80 0.38 8.07
N ASN A 425 20.12 0.24 7.86
CA ASN A 425 20.73 0.29 6.52
C ASN A 425 20.30 -0.90 5.62
N ALA A 426 19.78 -1.97 6.22
CA ALA A 426 19.19 -3.10 5.50
C ALA A 426 17.73 -2.87 5.08
N ARG A 427 17.11 -1.74 5.47
CA ARG A 427 15.70 -1.42 5.14
C ARG A 427 15.61 -0.31 4.10
N THR A 428 15.02 -0.61 2.96
CA THR A 428 14.67 0.39 1.94
C THR A 428 13.39 1.11 2.35
N GLY A 429 13.51 2.35 2.82
CA GLY A 429 12.35 3.19 3.19
C GLY A 429 11.29 3.27 2.09
N TRP A 430 10.01 3.37 2.47
CA TRP A 430 8.83 3.33 1.59
C TRP A 430 8.57 2.04 0.77
N LEU A 431 9.55 1.14 0.65
CA LEU A 431 9.46 -0.08 -0.17
C LEU A 431 9.53 -1.38 0.64
N ASN A 432 10.35 -1.45 1.70
CA ASN A 432 10.26 -2.51 2.70
C ASN A 432 9.24 -2.11 3.78
N GLN A 433 8.02 -2.60 3.61
CA GLN A 433 6.85 -2.34 4.47
C GLN A 433 6.26 -3.66 5.01
N PRO A 434 5.33 -3.62 5.98
CA PRO A 434 4.68 -4.81 6.48
C PRO A 434 3.87 -5.47 5.37
N THR A 435 3.83 -6.80 5.36
CA THR A 435 3.02 -7.57 4.41
C THR A 435 1.95 -8.35 5.16
N CYS A 436 0.82 -8.59 4.52
CA CYS A 436 -0.35 -9.18 5.16
C CYS A 436 -0.06 -10.58 5.72
N GLN A 437 0.71 -11.40 4.99
CA GLN A 437 1.09 -12.75 5.40
C GLN A 437 1.96 -12.80 6.66
N SER A 438 2.68 -11.72 7.03
CA SER A 438 3.44 -11.69 8.29
C SER A 438 2.56 -11.79 9.54
N CYS A 439 1.28 -11.43 9.44
CA CYS A 439 0.28 -11.61 10.50
C CYS A 439 -0.80 -12.66 10.17
N HIS A 440 -1.14 -12.85 8.89
CA HIS A 440 -2.28 -13.67 8.45
C HIS A 440 -1.81 -14.95 7.75
N HIS A 441 -1.84 -16.07 8.48
CA HIS A 441 -1.35 -17.38 8.04
C HIS A 441 -2.08 -18.50 8.78
N ASP A 442 -2.25 -19.68 8.18
CA ASP A 442 -2.78 -20.90 8.83
C ASP A 442 -4.13 -20.73 9.55
N GLY A 443 -4.99 -19.82 9.07
CA GLY A 443 -6.27 -19.46 9.71
C GLY A 443 -6.13 -18.57 10.97
N LYS A 444 -4.91 -18.10 11.29
CA LYS A 444 -4.55 -17.33 12.50
C LYS A 444 -4.32 -15.85 12.17
N ARG A 445 -4.21 -15.05 13.24
CA ARG A 445 -3.89 -13.61 13.19
C ARG A 445 -2.93 -13.26 14.33
N GLU A 446 -1.70 -12.86 14.00
CA GLU A 446 -0.70 -12.39 14.97
C GLU A 446 -0.96 -10.92 15.41
N LEU A 447 -0.52 -10.56 16.62
CA LEU A 447 -0.50 -9.16 17.12
C LEU A 447 0.83 -8.43 16.87
N SER A 448 1.75 -9.07 16.14
CA SER A 448 2.98 -8.45 15.63
C SER A 448 3.40 -9.14 14.35
N GLY A 449 3.53 -8.38 13.26
CA GLY A 449 4.08 -8.86 11.99
C GLY A 449 5.60 -8.89 11.96
N VAL A 450 6.27 -8.40 13.01
CA VAL A 450 7.73 -8.37 13.12
C VAL A 450 8.27 -9.21 14.28
N THR A 451 9.54 -9.59 14.16
CA THR A 451 10.39 -10.12 15.23
C THR A 451 10.78 -9.02 16.23
N THR A 452 11.43 -9.39 17.33
CA THR A 452 11.99 -8.45 18.32
C THR A 452 13.05 -7.50 17.76
N VAL A 453 13.66 -7.81 16.61
CA VAL A 453 14.61 -6.94 15.90
C VAL A 453 13.97 -6.17 14.73
N GLY A 454 12.64 -6.20 14.61
CA GLY A 454 11.89 -5.44 13.61
C GLY A 454 11.92 -6.01 12.18
N THR A 455 12.44 -7.22 11.97
CA THR A 455 12.33 -7.92 10.67
C THR A 455 10.94 -8.55 10.52
N PRO A 456 10.33 -8.54 9.32
CA PRO A 456 9.05 -9.21 9.09
C PRO A 456 9.09 -10.72 9.40
N LYS A 457 7.99 -11.24 9.96
CA LYS A 457 7.75 -12.68 10.07
C LYS A 457 7.45 -13.27 8.70
N VAL A 458 7.91 -14.50 8.48
CA VAL A 458 7.70 -15.25 7.23
C VAL A 458 7.05 -16.59 7.57
N TRP A 459 6.01 -16.95 6.82
CA TRP A 459 5.22 -18.16 7.00
C TRP A 459 5.06 -18.88 5.66
N ALA A 460 4.80 -20.18 5.68
CA ALA A 460 4.66 -20.99 4.47
C ALA A 460 3.33 -20.74 3.73
N ASP A 461 2.26 -20.43 4.47
CA ASP A 461 0.97 -20.06 3.89
C ASP A 461 1.05 -18.69 3.18
N GLN A 462 0.46 -18.62 1.98
CA GLN A 462 0.43 -17.44 1.12
C GLN A 462 -0.99 -16.98 0.79
N ARG A 463 -2.03 -17.56 1.41
CA ARG A 463 -3.45 -17.26 1.10
C ARG A 463 -3.83 -15.78 1.24
N PHE A 464 -3.18 -15.08 2.16
CA PHE A 464 -3.33 -13.64 2.38
C PHE A 464 -2.11 -12.83 1.91
N ALA A 465 -1.21 -13.40 1.10
CA ALA A 465 0.05 -12.73 0.78
C ALA A 465 -0.10 -11.52 -0.15
N SER A 466 0.66 -10.47 0.14
CA SER A 466 0.94 -9.40 -0.81
C SER A 466 1.66 -9.97 -2.04
N ASN A 467 1.42 -9.42 -3.23
CA ASN A 467 1.98 -9.93 -4.48
C ASN A 467 3.51 -9.76 -4.48
N ALA A 468 4.24 -10.85 -4.74
CA ALA A 468 5.69 -10.82 -4.79
C ALA A 468 6.21 -9.93 -5.94
N ASN A 469 7.18 -9.06 -5.65
CA ASN A 469 7.78 -8.11 -6.60
C ASN A 469 6.84 -6.99 -7.11
N ALA A 470 5.76 -6.67 -6.39
CA ALA A 470 4.90 -5.53 -6.66
C ALA A 470 5.30 -4.31 -5.78
N PRO A 471 5.71 -3.16 -6.34
CA PRO A 471 5.71 -2.77 -7.75
C PRO A 471 7.03 -3.05 -8.48
N ALA A 472 8.05 -3.57 -7.77
CA ALA A 472 9.37 -3.83 -8.34
C ALA A 472 10.06 -5.02 -7.65
N ALA A 473 11.06 -5.60 -8.32
CA ALA A 473 11.79 -6.77 -7.85
C ALA A 473 12.34 -6.60 -6.42
N GLY A 474 12.01 -7.54 -5.53
CA GLY A 474 12.41 -7.54 -4.12
C GLY A 474 11.51 -6.74 -3.17
N PHE A 475 10.35 -6.25 -3.61
CA PHE A 475 9.37 -5.53 -2.77
C PHE A 475 7.95 -6.06 -3.00
N ASP A 476 7.21 -6.28 -1.91
CA ASP A 476 5.93 -6.99 -1.92
C ASP A 476 4.83 -6.10 -1.28
N LEU A 477 4.53 -4.95 -1.89
CA LEU A 477 3.69 -3.91 -1.31
C LEU A 477 2.19 -4.19 -1.48
N TYR A 478 1.47 -4.17 -0.36
CA TYR A 478 0.01 -4.21 -0.27
C TYR A 478 -0.71 -3.24 -1.23
N ARG A 479 -0.31 -1.95 -1.27
CA ARG A 479 -0.92 -0.92 -2.16
C ARG A 479 -0.68 -1.08 -3.67
N PHE A 480 0.08 -2.11 -4.07
CA PHE A 480 0.27 -2.51 -5.47
C PHE A 480 -0.09 -3.99 -5.70
N SER A 481 -0.69 -4.65 -4.70
CA SER A 481 -1.08 -6.06 -4.77
C SER A 481 -2.51 -6.20 -5.28
N THR A 482 -2.71 -7.16 -6.19
CA THR A 482 -4.01 -7.53 -6.75
C THR A 482 -4.47 -8.91 -6.29
N GLY A 483 -5.79 -9.12 -6.34
CA GLY A 483 -6.44 -10.38 -5.98
C GLY A 483 -7.61 -10.72 -6.90
N HIS A 484 -8.76 -11.05 -6.30
CA HIS A 484 -9.96 -11.50 -7.02
C HIS A 484 -10.36 -10.52 -8.14
N GLY A 485 -10.60 -11.04 -9.35
CA GLY A 485 -10.97 -10.22 -10.53
C GLY A 485 -9.89 -9.26 -11.05
N GLY A 486 -8.67 -9.26 -10.49
CA GLY A 486 -7.66 -8.24 -10.77
C GLY A 486 -7.89 -6.91 -10.03
N LEU A 487 -8.82 -6.89 -9.06
CA LEU A 487 -8.98 -5.77 -8.13
C LEU A 487 -7.74 -5.63 -7.25
N GLN A 488 -7.36 -4.40 -6.93
CA GLN A 488 -6.33 -4.09 -5.95
C GLN A 488 -6.81 -4.41 -4.54
N CYS A 489 -5.91 -4.87 -3.66
CA CYS A 489 -6.24 -5.17 -2.27
C CYS A 489 -6.92 -3.98 -1.57
N GLU A 490 -6.38 -2.77 -1.75
CA GLU A 490 -6.94 -1.53 -1.18
C GLU A 490 -8.35 -1.18 -1.68
N SER A 491 -8.77 -1.65 -2.87
CA SER A 491 -10.10 -1.37 -3.39
C SER A 491 -11.21 -2.08 -2.58
N CYS A 492 -10.89 -3.25 -2.01
CA CYS A 492 -11.81 -4.02 -1.14
C CYS A 492 -11.53 -3.79 0.35
N HIS A 493 -10.26 -3.68 0.73
CA HIS A 493 -9.83 -3.57 2.12
C HIS A 493 -9.74 -2.14 2.64
N GLY A 494 -9.70 -1.14 1.77
CA GLY A 494 -9.41 0.25 2.15
C GLY A 494 -7.91 0.55 2.14
N ALA A 495 -7.57 1.82 2.33
CA ALA A 495 -6.20 2.32 2.24
C ALA A 495 -5.27 1.70 3.29
N THR A 496 -3.97 1.62 2.99
CA THR A 496 -2.92 1.34 3.99
C THR A 496 -3.14 2.15 5.29
N HIS A 497 -3.01 1.56 6.48
CA HIS A 497 -3.33 2.16 7.80
C HIS A 497 -4.80 2.54 8.08
N ALA A 498 -5.64 2.69 7.06
CA ALA A 498 -7.06 3.07 7.14
C ALA A 498 -7.98 2.02 6.49
N GLU A 499 -7.60 0.75 6.63
CA GLU A 499 -8.40 -0.41 6.22
C GLU A 499 -9.78 -0.40 6.87
N TYR A 500 -10.74 -1.11 6.27
CA TYR A 500 -12.13 -1.12 6.68
C TYR A 500 -12.45 -2.28 7.67
N PRO A 501 -13.23 -2.03 8.73
CA PRO A 501 -13.79 -0.73 9.13
C PRO A 501 -12.73 0.17 9.80
N SER A 502 -12.67 1.41 9.33
CA SER A 502 -11.90 2.50 9.96
C SER A 502 -12.66 3.02 11.18
N SER A 503 -11.96 3.55 12.17
CA SER A 503 -12.59 4.29 13.28
C SER A 503 -13.01 5.71 12.89
N HIS A 504 -12.54 6.25 11.75
CA HIS A 504 -13.05 7.50 11.20
C HIS A 504 -14.13 7.26 10.14
N VAL A 505 -15.24 8.00 10.25
CA VAL A 505 -16.47 7.72 9.46
C VAL A 505 -16.30 7.97 7.96
N ASN A 506 -15.53 9.00 7.55
CA ASN A 506 -15.40 9.37 6.14
C ASN A 506 -14.70 8.27 5.30
N ASP A 507 -13.80 7.45 5.87
CA ASP A 507 -13.15 6.37 5.11
C ASP A 507 -14.17 5.28 4.72
N ASN A 508 -15.09 4.97 5.65
CA ASN A 508 -16.03 3.86 5.51
C ASN A 508 -17.12 4.12 4.45
N VAL A 509 -17.29 5.36 4.00
CA VAL A 509 -18.35 5.78 3.07
C VAL A 509 -18.35 4.93 1.79
N LEU A 510 -17.18 4.60 1.24
CA LEU A 510 -17.08 3.73 0.06
C LEU A 510 -17.68 2.34 0.34
N SER A 511 -17.28 1.70 1.44
CA SER A 511 -17.79 0.38 1.81
C SER A 511 -19.32 0.41 2.06
N GLN A 512 -19.81 1.46 2.72
CA GLN A 512 -21.24 1.66 2.97
C GLN A 512 -22.04 1.85 1.67
N ASP A 513 -21.52 2.60 0.70
CA ASP A 513 -22.14 2.78 -0.62
C ASP A 513 -22.15 1.48 -1.46
N LEU A 514 -21.17 0.60 -1.28
CA LEU A 514 -21.03 -0.64 -2.04
C LEU A 514 -21.85 -1.81 -1.49
N GLN A 515 -21.86 -2.01 -0.16
CA GLN A 515 -22.49 -3.18 0.51
C GLN A 515 -23.43 -2.84 1.67
N GLY A 516 -23.74 -1.56 1.92
CA GLY A 516 -24.72 -1.14 2.94
C GLY A 516 -24.20 -1.15 4.38
N HIS A 517 -22.95 -1.55 4.63
CA HIS A 517 -22.31 -1.49 5.95
C HIS A 517 -20.83 -1.12 5.85
N ALA A 518 -20.27 -0.62 6.96
CA ALA A 518 -18.84 -0.39 7.07
C ALA A 518 -18.08 -1.72 7.19
N GLY A 519 -16.96 -1.86 6.49
CA GLY A 519 -16.11 -3.05 6.55
C GLY A 519 -15.42 -3.37 5.22
N THR A 520 -14.50 -4.34 5.24
CA THR A 520 -13.92 -4.91 4.00
C THR A 520 -15.04 -5.28 3.03
N VAL A 521 -14.94 -4.91 1.76
CA VAL A 521 -15.93 -5.25 0.72
C VAL A 521 -15.88 -6.76 0.50
N ASN A 522 -16.85 -7.48 1.04
CA ASN A 522 -16.88 -8.94 1.09
C ASN A 522 -18.26 -9.56 0.76
N GLU A 523 -19.32 -8.76 0.68
CA GLU A 523 -20.61 -9.20 0.16
C GLU A 523 -20.56 -9.22 -1.39
N CYS A 524 -20.66 -10.40 -2.01
CA CYS A 524 -20.38 -10.56 -3.45
C CYS A 524 -21.30 -9.72 -4.36
N THR A 525 -22.54 -9.48 -3.94
CA THR A 525 -23.51 -8.61 -4.64
C THR A 525 -23.16 -7.11 -4.58
N ALA A 526 -22.12 -6.72 -3.83
CA ALA A 526 -21.52 -5.41 -3.95
C ALA A 526 -20.90 -5.17 -5.34
N CYS A 527 -20.39 -6.23 -5.98
CA CYS A 527 -19.72 -6.19 -7.29
C CYS A 527 -20.40 -7.03 -8.39
N HIS A 528 -21.09 -8.13 -8.05
CA HIS A 528 -21.77 -9.00 -9.01
C HIS A 528 -23.28 -8.71 -9.10
N ALA A 529 -23.88 -8.91 -10.28
CA ALA A 529 -25.32 -8.68 -10.50
C ALA A 529 -26.23 -9.62 -9.69
N THR A 530 -25.76 -10.84 -9.44
CA THR A 530 -26.38 -11.88 -8.62
C THR A 530 -25.33 -12.47 -7.69
N MET A 531 -25.75 -13.20 -6.66
CA MET A 531 -24.83 -13.98 -5.83
C MET A 531 -24.26 -15.14 -6.67
N PRO A 532 -22.93 -15.24 -6.86
CA PRO A 532 -22.33 -16.41 -7.52
C PRO A 532 -22.55 -17.68 -6.69
N SER A 533 -22.47 -18.86 -7.31
CA SER A 533 -22.29 -20.14 -6.58
C SER A 533 -20.84 -20.61 -6.74
N THR A 534 -20.12 -20.79 -5.65
CA THR A 534 -18.74 -21.30 -5.63
C THR A 534 -18.32 -21.80 -4.25
N VAL A 535 -17.44 -22.81 -4.24
CA VAL A 535 -16.80 -23.37 -3.03
C VAL A 535 -15.52 -22.59 -2.66
N ASN A 536 -14.84 -21.98 -3.63
CA ASN A 536 -13.52 -21.37 -3.41
C ASN A 536 -13.11 -20.27 -4.42
N GLY A 537 -14.01 -19.85 -5.32
CA GLY A 537 -13.71 -18.84 -6.36
C GLY A 537 -13.68 -17.39 -5.86
N GLY A 538 -14.11 -17.13 -4.62
CA GLY A 538 -14.04 -15.82 -3.98
C GLY A 538 -12.61 -15.43 -3.57
N PRO A 539 -12.40 -14.17 -3.10
CA PRO A 539 -11.12 -13.75 -2.55
C PRO A 539 -10.67 -14.68 -1.42
N HIS A 540 -9.36 -14.95 -1.34
CA HIS A 540 -8.74 -15.83 -0.33
C HIS A 540 -9.33 -17.27 -0.25
N GLY A 541 -10.00 -17.73 -1.31
CA GLY A 541 -10.66 -19.04 -1.32
C GLY A 541 -12.04 -19.04 -0.64
N MET A 542 -12.71 -17.89 -0.54
CA MET A 542 -14.07 -17.79 -0.02
C MET A 542 -15.09 -18.52 -0.90
N HIS A 543 -16.07 -19.14 -0.24
CA HIS A 543 -17.30 -19.66 -0.85
C HIS A 543 -18.42 -18.61 -0.84
N SER A 544 -19.56 -18.97 -1.44
CA SER A 544 -20.78 -18.16 -1.45
C SER A 544 -21.44 -18.06 -0.07
N THR A 545 -22.11 -16.94 0.25
CA THR A 545 -22.61 -16.63 1.62
C THR A 545 -24.11 -16.28 1.68
N GLY A 546 -24.93 -17.04 0.94
CA GLY A 546 -26.40 -16.90 0.86
C GLY A 546 -27.13 -18.26 0.90
N ASN A 547 -28.47 -18.26 0.84
CA ASN A 547 -29.28 -19.47 1.03
C ASN A 547 -28.96 -20.63 0.06
N SER A 548 -28.60 -20.34 -1.20
CA SER A 548 -28.19 -21.41 -2.14
C SER A 548 -26.96 -22.16 -1.64
N TRP A 549 -25.96 -21.45 -1.11
CA TRP A 549 -24.81 -22.11 -0.48
C TRP A 549 -25.22 -23.03 0.67
N ILE A 550 -26.18 -22.62 1.50
CA ILE A 550 -26.62 -23.45 2.63
C ILE A 550 -27.31 -24.73 2.15
N SER A 551 -28.06 -24.69 1.04
CA SER A 551 -28.57 -25.89 0.37
C SER A 551 -27.48 -26.72 -0.31
N ASP A 552 -26.51 -26.08 -0.96
CA ASP A 552 -25.53 -26.74 -1.83
C ASP A 552 -24.24 -27.20 -1.08
N HIS A 553 -24.05 -26.83 0.20
CA HIS A 553 -22.77 -27.07 0.89
C HIS A 553 -22.54 -28.51 1.34
N GLU A 554 -23.58 -29.37 1.36
CA GLU A 554 -23.41 -30.80 1.66
C GLU A 554 -22.55 -31.49 0.59
N ASP A 555 -22.79 -31.25 -0.70
CA ASP A 555 -21.95 -31.72 -1.82
C ASP A 555 -20.48 -31.27 -1.67
N ALA A 556 -20.25 -30.08 -1.11
CA ALA A 556 -18.91 -29.53 -0.88
C ALA A 556 -18.20 -30.15 0.34
N ALA A 557 -18.96 -30.67 1.32
CA ALA A 557 -18.45 -31.32 2.52
C ALA A 557 -18.27 -32.85 2.34
N ASP A 558 -19.14 -33.50 1.56
CA ASP A 558 -19.12 -34.95 1.30
C ASP A 558 -18.31 -35.33 0.04
N GLY A 559 -17.91 -34.35 -0.78
CA GLY A 559 -17.02 -34.54 -1.91
C GLY A 559 -15.62 -35.07 -1.54
N THR A 560 -14.81 -35.42 -2.54
CA THR A 560 -13.54 -36.19 -2.40
C THR A 560 -12.49 -35.62 -1.42
N SER A 561 -12.60 -34.35 -1.02
CA SER A 561 -11.71 -33.71 -0.03
C SER A 561 -12.22 -33.76 1.41
N GLY A 562 -13.48 -34.16 1.61
CA GLY A 562 -14.22 -34.01 2.86
C GLY A 562 -14.40 -32.54 3.29
N ALA A 563 -14.91 -32.33 4.50
CA ALA A 563 -14.95 -31.01 5.15
C ALA A 563 -13.56 -30.41 5.45
N ALA A 564 -12.46 -31.14 5.25
CA ALA A 564 -11.10 -30.72 5.65
C ALA A 564 -10.65 -29.35 5.08
N PRO A 565 -10.98 -28.92 3.85
CA PRO A 565 -10.66 -27.58 3.35
C PRO A 565 -11.34 -26.45 4.14
N CYS A 566 -12.55 -26.70 4.67
CA CYS A 566 -13.33 -25.73 5.44
C CYS A 566 -12.65 -25.39 6.77
N ALA A 567 -11.88 -26.32 7.35
CA ALA A 567 -11.20 -26.17 8.64
C ALA A 567 -10.25 -24.95 8.72
N TYR A 568 -9.70 -24.50 7.58
CA TYR A 568 -8.89 -23.28 7.55
C TYR A 568 -9.70 -22.03 7.92
N CYS A 569 -10.93 -21.90 7.39
CA CYS A 569 -11.79 -20.73 7.61
C CYS A 569 -12.71 -20.91 8.82
N HIS A 570 -13.15 -22.13 9.12
CA HIS A 570 -14.10 -22.46 10.18
C HIS A 570 -13.45 -23.06 11.44
N GLY A 571 -12.11 -23.09 11.50
CA GLY A 571 -11.35 -23.66 12.62
C GLY A 571 -11.18 -25.18 12.52
N ALA A 572 -10.08 -25.70 13.08
CA ALA A 572 -9.77 -27.13 13.09
C ALA A 572 -10.74 -27.98 13.92
N ASP A 573 -11.59 -27.35 14.72
CA ASP A 573 -12.70 -27.94 15.49
C ASP A 573 -14.08 -27.72 14.83
N TYR A 574 -14.13 -27.04 13.68
CA TYR A 574 -15.34 -26.66 12.95
C TYR A 574 -16.34 -25.80 13.74
N ARG A 575 -15.89 -25.08 14.79
CA ARG A 575 -16.73 -24.20 15.63
C ARG A 575 -16.73 -22.73 15.21
N GLY A 576 -16.12 -22.43 14.07
CA GLY A 576 -15.99 -21.11 13.49
C GLY A 576 -14.73 -20.38 13.95
N SER A 577 -14.06 -19.70 13.02
CA SER A 577 -12.89 -18.87 13.31
C SER A 577 -13.21 -17.38 13.08
N ALA A 578 -12.23 -16.49 13.25
CA ALA A 578 -12.41 -15.10 12.88
C ALA A 578 -12.59 -14.85 11.37
N LEU A 579 -12.29 -15.85 10.54
CA LEU A 579 -12.52 -15.84 9.09
C LEU A 579 -13.95 -16.24 8.70
N SER A 580 -14.69 -16.96 9.57
CA SER A 580 -16.10 -17.32 9.34
C SER A 580 -17.11 -16.43 10.07
N GLU A 581 -16.68 -15.22 10.47
CA GLU A 581 -17.56 -14.19 11.05
C GLU A 581 -18.40 -13.51 9.96
N VAL A 582 -19.73 -13.57 10.06
CA VAL A 582 -20.61 -12.75 9.19
C VAL A 582 -20.43 -11.27 9.53
N LYS A 583 -20.39 -10.38 8.52
CA LYS A 583 -20.12 -8.94 8.73
C LYS A 583 -21.38 -8.07 8.75
N MET A 584 -22.50 -8.62 8.28
CA MET A 584 -23.86 -8.12 8.51
C MET A 584 -24.73 -9.23 9.11
N SER A 585 -25.89 -8.88 9.65
CA SER A 585 -26.86 -9.88 10.14
C SER A 585 -27.39 -10.70 8.95
N LYS A 586 -27.35 -12.03 9.06
CA LYS A 586 -27.83 -12.96 8.01
C LYS A 586 -28.76 -14.02 8.60
N THR A 587 -29.88 -14.26 7.93
CA THR A 587 -30.80 -15.36 8.25
C THR A 587 -30.74 -16.38 7.12
N PHE A 588 -30.46 -17.62 7.48
CA PHE A 588 -30.39 -18.75 6.56
C PHE A 588 -31.55 -19.70 6.78
N ASN A 589 -32.06 -20.28 5.69
CA ASN A 589 -32.96 -21.42 5.74
C ASN A 589 -32.14 -22.68 6.05
N VAL A 590 -32.63 -23.52 6.95
CA VAL A 590 -32.04 -24.82 7.31
C VAL A 590 -33.15 -25.88 7.33
N GLU A 591 -32.79 -27.16 7.38
CA GLU A 591 -33.69 -28.31 7.18
C GLU A 591 -34.91 -28.26 8.12
N ASN A 592 -34.68 -27.79 9.35
CA ASN A 592 -35.68 -27.70 10.42
C ASN A 592 -36.11 -26.25 10.74
N GLY A 593 -35.91 -25.28 9.84
CA GLY A 593 -36.45 -23.92 9.98
C GLY A 593 -35.50 -22.82 9.48
N THR A 594 -35.15 -21.87 10.35
CA THR A 594 -34.22 -20.78 10.02
C THR A 594 -33.22 -20.52 11.14
N LYS A 595 -31.97 -20.22 10.77
CA LYS A 595 -30.89 -19.85 11.69
C LYS A 595 -30.45 -18.41 11.37
N THR A 596 -30.53 -17.52 12.36
CA THR A 596 -30.03 -16.13 12.25
C THR A 596 -28.68 -15.99 12.94
N PHE A 597 -27.73 -15.37 12.25
CA PHE A 597 -26.42 -14.98 12.75
C PHE A 597 -26.32 -13.46 12.83
N ALA A 598 -25.95 -12.94 14.00
CA ALA A 598 -25.70 -11.50 14.17
C ALA A 598 -24.35 -11.08 13.55
N ALA A 599 -24.20 -9.80 13.20
CA ALA A 599 -22.92 -9.28 12.73
C ALA A 599 -21.80 -9.51 13.78
N GLY A 600 -20.67 -10.05 13.35
CA GLY A 600 -19.56 -10.48 14.20
C GLY A 600 -19.70 -11.91 14.76
N GLN A 601 -20.85 -12.59 14.56
CA GLN A 601 -21.02 -13.98 14.95
C GLN A 601 -20.27 -14.90 13.96
N LYS A 602 -19.53 -15.86 14.51
CA LYS A 602 -18.85 -16.91 13.75
C LYS A 602 -19.84 -17.98 13.32
N VAL A 603 -19.60 -18.56 12.14
CA VAL A 603 -20.34 -19.72 11.62
C VAL A 603 -19.46 -20.96 11.71
N GLY A 604 -19.96 -22.04 12.32
CA GLY A 604 -19.35 -23.37 12.30
C GLY A 604 -20.38 -24.48 12.05
N CYS A 605 -19.96 -25.70 11.72
CA CYS A 605 -20.87 -26.82 11.45
C CYS A 605 -21.78 -27.12 12.66
N TYR A 606 -21.24 -26.93 13.87
CA TYR A 606 -21.94 -27.09 15.15
C TYR A 606 -23.04 -26.04 15.43
N ASP A 607 -23.24 -25.06 14.56
CA ASP A 607 -24.40 -24.16 14.66
C ASP A 607 -25.71 -24.80 14.17
N CYS A 608 -25.63 -25.78 13.28
CA CYS A 608 -26.79 -26.41 12.63
C CYS A 608 -26.80 -27.94 12.79
N HIS A 609 -25.64 -28.59 12.78
CA HIS A 609 -25.48 -30.05 12.77
C HIS A 609 -24.66 -30.55 13.98
N ASN A 610 -24.54 -31.87 14.14
CA ASN A 610 -23.72 -32.46 15.21
C ASN A 610 -22.21 -32.58 14.87
N GLY A 611 -21.75 -31.91 13.81
CA GLY A 611 -20.35 -31.90 13.40
C GLY A 611 -20.17 -31.69 11.89
N PRO A 612 -18.94 -31.90 11.37
CA PRO A 612 -18.61 -31.72 9.96
C PRO A 612 -19.03 -32.88 9.04
N ASN A 613 -19.52 -34.00 9.58
CA ASN A 613 -19.91 -35.20 8.84
C ASN A 613 -21.45 -35.38 8.78
N GLY A 614 -22.20 -34.27 8.83
CA GLY A 614 -23.64 -34.29 9.14
C GLY A 614 -23.96 -34.73 10.58
N GLY A 615 -25.25 -34.96 10.85
CA GLY A 615 -25.75 -35.46 12.14
C GLY A 615 -27.26 -35.30 12.30
#